data_AF-A0A2E6W572-F1
#
_entry.id   AF-A0A2E6W572-F1
#
_cell.length_a   1.000
_cell.length_b   1.000
_cell.length_c   1.000
_cell.angle_alpha   90.00
_cell.angle_beta   90.00
_cell.angle_gamma   90.00
#
_symmetry.space_group_name_H-M   'P 1'
#
loop_
_entity.id
_entity.type
_entity.pdbx_description
1 polymer ?
#
loop_
_entity_poly.entity_id
_entity_poly.type
_entity_poly.pdbx_seq_one_letter_code
_entity_poly.pdbx_strand_id
1 'polypeptide(L)'
;MTMHLVRGMTSLNTRKRKQQGRTQADRDAQIAHDKWLRERGVHPDQLKAALPHDAKGRRLGVYDMPDYTVSKTAPTSDRVTKVEGKRKANQYTGDEIAGIGLLHKSNLVPVRKDSNDAKEIARMRRG
;
A
#
# COMPACT_ATOMS: atom_id res chain seq x y z
N MET A 1 -1.19 19.48 82.48
CA MET A 1 -0.20 19.02 81.47
C MET A 1 -0.97 18.66 80.20
N THR A 2 -1.13 19.59 79.27
CA THR A 2 -1.90 19.37 78.04
C THR A 2 -0.97 18.82 76.96
N MET A 3 -1.16 17.55 76.59
CA MET A 3 -0.38 16.89 75.54
C MET A 3 -1.02 17.21 74.18
N HIS A 4 -0.60 18.28 73.53
CA HIS A 4 -1.02 18.58 72.16
C HIS A 4 -0.19 17.71 71.19
N LEU A 5 -0.85 16.87 70.39
CA LEU A 5 -0.21 16.17 69.27
C LEU A 5 0.35 17.21 68.28
N VAL A 6 1.67 17.28 68.16
CA VAL A 6 2.36 18.15 67.20
C VAL A 6 2.02 17.70 65.79
N ARG A 7 1.10 18.42 65.13
CA ARG A 7 0.76 18.20 63.72
C ARG A 7 1.80 18.90 62.84
N GLY A 8 2.41 18.16 61.91
CA GLY A 8 3.25 18.73 60.85
C GLY A 8 4.75 18.42 60.91
N MET A 9 5.22 17.56 61.83
CA MET A 9 6.59 17.06 61.77
C MET A 9 6.74 15.99 60.68
N THR A 10 7.08 16.42 59.45
CA THR A 10 7.54 15.50 58.40
C THR A 10 9.07 15.53 58.36
N SER A 11 9.74 14.40 58.59
CA SER A 11 11.22 14.29 58.45
C SER A 11 11.70 14.26 56.99
N LEU A 12 10.78 14.30 56.04
CA LEU A 12 11.07 14.24 54.61
C LEU A 12 11.33 15.64 54.06
N ASN A 13 12.52 15.84 53.48
CA ASN A 13 12.86 17.10 52.80
C ASN A 13 12.11 17.18 51.46
N THR A 14 10.95 17.82 51.45
CA THR A 14 10.09 18.03 50.26
C THR A 14 10.51 19.21 49.39
N ARG A 15 11.61 19.90 49.73
CA ARG A 15 12.07 21.07 48.99
C ARG A 15 12.68 20.64 47.66
N LYS A 16 12.20 21.24 46.56
CA LYS A 16 12.82 21.08 45.23
C LYS A 16 14.30 21.49 45.31
N ARG A 17 15.21 20.55 45.10
CA ARG A 17 16.65 20.85 45.02
C ARG A 17 16.90 21.77 43.81
N LYS A 18 17.77 22.77 44.00
CA LYS A 18 18.26 23.60 42.90
C LYS A 18 19.05 22.72 41.94
N GLN A 19 18.81 22.84 40.65
CA GLN A 19 19.64 22.17 39.65
C GLN A 19 21.05 22.75 39.73
N GLN A 20 22.05 21.88 39.87
CA GLN A 20 23.43 22.28 39.68
C GLN A 20 23.67 22.51 38.19
N GLY A 21 24.33 23.61 37.86
CA GLY A 21 24.75 23.89 36.49
C GLY A 21 25.85 22.93 36.03
N ARG A 22 26.29 23.10 34.78
CA ARG A 22 27.39 22.30 34.20
C ARG A 22 28.67 22.46 35.00
N THR A 23 29.26 21.33 35.35
CA THR A 23 30.56 21.24 36.01
C THR A 23 31.69 21.58 35.04
N GLN A 24 32.92 21.73 35.54
CA GLN A 24 34.08 21.96 34.67
C GLN A 24 34.33 20.75 33.75
N ALA A 25 34.21 19.52 34.28
CA ALA A 25 34.34 18.30 33.50
C ALA A 25 33.33 18.22 32.34
N ASP A 26 32.10 18.69 32.55
CA ASP A 26 31.08 18.75 31.49
C ASP A 26 31.46 19.72 30.36
N ARG A 27 32.16 20.82 30.69
CA ARG A 27 32.64 21.80 29.71
C ARG A 27 33.82 21.23 28.92
N ASP A 28 34.76 20.59 29.60
CA ASP A 28 35.92 19.97 28.96
C ASP A 28 35.48 18.84 28.01
N ALA A 29 34.48 18.05 28.43
CA ALA A 29 33.85 17.04 27.58
C ALA A 29 33.15 17.64 26.36
N GLN A 30 32.47 18.79 26.50
CA GLN A 30 31.86 19.52 25.37
C GLN A 30 32.93 20.01 24.38
N ILE A 31 34.01 20.59 24.87
CA ILE A 31 35.11 21.07 24.02
C ILE A 31 35.75 19.90 23.25
N ALA A 32 36.00 18.76 23.92
CA ALA A 32 36.52 17.56 23.28
C ALA A 32 35.57 17.01 22.22
N HIS A 33 34.26 17.01 22.50
CA HIS A 33 33.24 16.59 21.55
C HIS A 33 33.18 17.51 20.32
N ASP A 34 33.19 18.82 20.53
CA ASP A 34 33.16 19.80 19.43
C ASP A 34 34.40 19.69 18.55
N LYS A 35 35.58 19.44 19.15
CA LYS A 35 36.83 19.18 18.40
C LYS A 35 36.70 17.91 17.56
N TRP A 36 36.23 16.81 18.15
CA TRP A 36 36.00 15.53 17.48
C TRP A 36 35.02 15.65 16.31
N LEU A 37 33.98 16.48 16.45
CA LEU A 37 33.01 16.77 15.39
C LEU A 37 33.64 17.57 14.24
N ARG A 38 34.46 18.58 14.56
CA ARG A 38 35.17 19.40 13.56
C ARG A 38 36.18 18.60 12.76
N GLU A 39 36.95 17.73 13.42
CA GLU A 39 37.91 16.82 12.77
C GLU A 39 37.25 15.87 11.78
N ARG A 40 36.01 15.44 12.08
CA ARG A 40 35.21 14.58 11.20
C ARG A 40 34.42 15.33 10.13
N GLY A 41 34.45 16.67 10.12
CA GLY A 41 33.67 17.48 9.18
C GLY A 41 32.16 17.47 9.43
N VAL A 42 31.71 17.00 10.60
CA VAL A 42 30.28 16.86 10.95
C VAL A 42 29.83 17.86 12.02
N HIS A 43 30.64 18.88 12.29
CA HIS A 43 30.25 19.93 13.22
C HIS A 43 29.02 20.69 12.68
N PRO A 44 28.05 21.10 13.53
CA PRO A 44 26.84 21.81 13.09
C PRO A 44 27.11 23.00 12.18
N ASP A 45 28.14 23.81 12.47
CA ASP A 45 28.53 24.95 11.64
C ASP A 45 29.05 24.54 10.26
N GLN A 46 29.81 23.44 10.17
CA GLN A 46 30.32 22.91 8.90
C GLN A 46 29.17 22.34 8.06
N LEU A 47 28.27 21.59 8.68
CA LEU A 47 27.08 21.05 8.02
C LEU A 47 26.16 22.17 7.53
N LYS A 48 26.01 23.25 8.31
CA LYS A 48 25.20 24.40 7.94
C LYS A 48 25.75 25.16 6.73
N ALA A 49 27.06 25.19 6.57
CA ALA A 49 27.72 25.80 5.42
C ALA A 49 27.65 24.91 4.16
N ALA A 50 27.73 23.60 4.33
CA ALA A 50 27.81 22.64 3.23
C ALA A 50 26.45 22.19 2.68
N LEU A 51 25.41 22.13 3.50
CA LEU A 51 24.11 21.56 3.13
C LEU A 51 23.08 22.65 2.78
N PRO A 52 22.10 22.35 1.92
CA PRO A 52 21.05 23.29 1.58
C PRO A 52 20.12 23.53 2.80
N HIS A 53 19.77 24.80 3.00
CA HIS A 53 18.85 25.25 4.05
C HIS A 53 17.72 26.10 3.45
N ASP A 54 16.54 26.05 4.06
CA ASP A 54 15.43 26.95 3.70
C ASP A 54 15.64 28.37 4.25
N ALA A 55 14.78 29.31 3.85
CA ALA A 55 14.82 30.69 4.34
C ALA A 55 14.60 30.82 5.87
N LYS A 56 14.13 29.76 6.53
CA LYS A 56 13.94 29.69 7.99
C LYS A 56 15.10 28.95 8.69
N GLY A 57 16.15 28.57 7.95
CA GLY A 57 17.34 27.89 8.46
C GLY A 57 17.20 26.38 8.68
N ARG A 58 16.09 25.75 8.27
CA ARG A 58 15.88 24.29 8.39
C ARG A 58 16.61 23.57 7.27
N ARG A 59 17.25 22.44 7.59
CA ARG A 59 18.01 21.62 6.63
C ARG A 59 17.05 21.01 5.61
N LEU A 60 17.32 21.23 4.32
CA LEU A 60 16.62 20.58 3.21
C LEU A 60 17.25 19.21 2.90
N GLY A 61 16.47 18.33 2.27
CA GLY A 61 17.02 17.10 1.72
C GLY A 61 18.05 17.43 0.64
N VAL A 62 19.14 16.64 0.57
CA VAL A 62 20.16 16.79 -0.48
C VAL A 62 19.62 16.34 -1.84
N TYR A 63 18.65 15.43 -1.83
CA TYR A 63 18.03 14.87 -3.02
C TYR A 63 16.55 15.21 -3.06
N ASP A 64 16.02 15.33 -4.27
CA ASP A 64 14.58 15.43 -4.48
C ASP A 64 13.89 14.18 -3.95
N MET A 65 12.80 14.38 -3.21
CA MET A 65 12.01 13.28 -2.70
C MET A 65 11.38 12.55 -3.90
N PRO A 66 11.59 11.23 -4.04
CA PRO A 66 11.00 10.50 -5.15
C PRO A 66 9.48 10.55 -5.06
N ASP A 67 8.84 10.64 -6.22
CA ASP A 67 7.38 10.60 -6.33
C ASP A 67 6.88 9.17 -6.07
N TYR A 68 6.37 8.94 -4.86
CA TYR A 68 5.79 7.65 -4.45
C TYR A 68 4.39 7.41 -5.01
N THR A 69 3.79 8.36 -5.74
CA THR A 69 2.46 8.18 -6.34
C THR A 69 2.49 7.31 -7.59
N VAL A 70 3.65 7.17 -8.23
CA VAL A 70 3.83 6.34 -9.43
C VAL A 70 4.36 4.96 -9.05
N SER A 71 3.44 4.01 -8.81
CA SER A 71 3.81 2.60 -8.74
C SER A 71 4.07 2.07 -10.16
N LYS A 72 5.30 2.21 -10.66
CA LYS A 72 5.75 1.45 -11.85
C LYS A 72 6.12 0.03 -11.41
N THR A 73 5.12 -0.70 -10.90
CA THR A 73 5.27 -2.10 -10.53
C THR A 73 4.97 -2.94 -11.75
N ALA A 74 5.78 -3.97 -12.01
CA ALA A 74 5.42 -5.00 -12.97
C ALA A 74 4.01 -5.54 -12.61
N PRO A 75 3.13 -5.81 -13.58
CA PRO A 75 1.81 -6.32 -13.29
C PRO A 75 1.92 -7.61 -12.46
N THR A 76 1.25 -7.66 -11.31
CA THR A 76 1.25 -8.81 -10.41
C THR A 76 0.50 -9.99 -11.02
N SER A 77 0.74 -11.20 -10.51
CA SER A 77 0.14 -12.46 -10.96
C SER A 77 -1.40 -12.51 -10.83
N ASP A 78 -2.02 -11.50 -10.21
CA ASP A 78 -3.46 -11.38 -10.02
C ASP A 78 -4.21 -11.10 -11.32
N ARG A 79 -3.48 -10.76 -12.39
CA ARG A 79 -4.03 -10.57 -13.73
C ARG A 79 -4.09 -11.93 -14.42
N VAL A 80 -5.29 -12.50 -14.53
CA VAL A 80 -5.53 -13.68 -15.39
C VAL A 80 -5.36 -13.27 -16.85
N THR A 81 -4.13 -13.36 -17.35
CA THR A 81 -3.82 -13.11 -18.76
C THR A 81 -4.36 -14.26 -19.61
N LYS A 82 -4.82 -13.94 -20.81
CA LYS A 82 -5.22 -14.96 -21.78
C LYS A 82 -4.02 -15.88 -22.04
N VAL A 83 -4.20 -17.18 -21.82
CA VAL A 83 -3.18 -18.19 -22.13
C VAL A 83 -3.00 -18.22 -23.64
N GLU A 84 -1.89 -17.67 -24.14
CA GLU A 84 -1.50 -17.80 -25.55
C GLU A 84 -1.32 -19.29 -25.88
N GLY A 85 -1.88 -19.72 -27.02
CA GLY A 85 -1.86 -21.12 -27.44
C GLY A 85 -3.01 -22.00 -26.93
N LYS A 86 -3.94 -21.48 -26.10
CA LYS A 86 -5.15 -22.25 -25.76
C LYS A 86 -5.99 -22.50 -27.03
N ARG A 87 -6.29 -23.78 -27.31
CA ARG A 87 -7.18 -24.18 -28.42
C ARG A 87 -8.52 -23.46 -28.30
N LYS A 88 -9.03 -22.92 -29.40
CA LYS A 88 -10.37 -22.31 -29.46
C LYS A 88 -11.41 -23.38 -29.10
N ALA A 89 -12.34 -23.03 -28.22
CA ALA A 89 -13.49 -23.88 -27.95
C ALA A 89 -14.42 -23.87 -29.17
N ASN A 90 -14.97 -25.04 -29.52
CA ASN A 90 -16.00 -25.12 -30.54
C ASN A 90 -17.27 -24.48 -29.97
N GLN A 91 -17.58 -23.27 -30.42
CA GLN A 91 -18.78 -22.55 -30.02
C GLN A 91 -19.71 -22.42 -31.23
N TYR A 92 -20.97 -22.74 -31.01
CA TYR A 92 -22.01 -22.59 -32.01
C TYR A 92 -22.15 -21.12 -32.42
N THR A 93 -22.09 -20.83 -33.72
CA THR A 93 -22.09 -19.47 -34.29
C THR A 93 -23.47 -18.81 -34.33
N GLY A 94 -24.54 -19.55 -34.02
CA GLY A 94 -25.91 -19.02 -34.03
C GLY A 94 -26.62 -19.10 -35.38
N ASP A 95 -25.89 -19.39 -36.47
CA ASP A 95 -26.39 -19.22 -37.83
C ASP A 95 -26.89 -20.51 -38.50
N GLU A 96 -26.48 -21.68 -38.02
CA GLU A 96 -26.72 -22.96 -38.72
C GLU A 96 -28.14 -23.52 -38.52
N ILE A 97 -28.73 -23.29 -37.35
CA ILE A 97 -30.03 -23.77 -36.91
C ILE A 97 -31.09 -22.75 -37.32
N ALA A 98 -32.05 -23.18 -38.13
CA ALA A 98 -33.21 -22.40 -38.52
C ALA A 98 -34.26 -22.33 -37.40
N GLY A 99 -34.36 -23.39 -36.60
CA GLY A 99 -35.31 -23.47 -35.48
C GLY A 99 -35.34 -24.86 -34.86
N ILE A 100 -36.35 -25.10 -34.03
CA ILE A 100 -36.59 -26.39 -33.37
C ILE A 100 -37.92 -26.94 -33.88
N GLY A 101 -37.88 -28.15 -34.43
CA GLY A 101 -39.07 -28.90 -34.84
C GLY A 101 -39.51 -29.88 -33.75
N LEU A 102 -40.80 -30.21 -33.73
CA LEU A 102 -41.36 -31.26 -32.90
C LEU A 102 -41.56 -32.53 -33.76
N LEU A 103 -40.76 -33.56 -33.55
CA LEU A 103 -41.06 -34.92 -34.01
C LEU A 103 -42.16 -35.53 -33.14
N HIS A 104 -42.80 -36.59 -33.64
CA HIS A 104 -43.95 -37.29 -33.05
C HIS A 104 -44.13 -37.07 -31.53
N LYS A 105 -45.21 -36.35 -31.19
CA LYS A 105 -45.69 -35.99 -29.84
C LYS A 105 -44.80 -35.04 -29.03
N SER A 106 -43.54 -35.38 -28.74
CA SER A 106 -42.76 -34.67 -27.70
C SER A 106 -41.28 -34.44 -28.00
N ASN A 107 -40.73 -34.96 -29.09
CA ASN A 107 -39.28 -34.91 -29.32
C ASN A 107 -38.89 -33.61 -30.04
N LEU A 108 -38.17 -32.74 -29.36
CA LEU A 108 -37.63 -31.49 -29.92
C LEU A 108 -36.31 -31.77 -30.64
N VAL A 109 -36.25 -31.42 -31.93
CA VAL A 109 -35.09 -31.67 -32.79
C VAL A 109 -34.66 -30.36 -33.48
N PRO A 110 -33.36 -30.01 -33.48
CA PRO A 110 -32.87 -28.84 -34.20
C PRO A 110 -33.00 -29.05 -35.71
N VAL A 111 -33.53 -28.05 -36.41
CA VAL A 111 -33.66 -28.02 -37.86
C VAL A 111 -32.61 -27.08 -38.42
N ARG A 112 -31.74 -27.59 -39.30
CA ARG A 112 -30.68 -26.80 -39.96
C ARG A 112 -31.27 -25.98 -41.12
N LYS A 113 -30.69 -24.81 -41.43
CA LYS A 113 -31.15 -23.93 -42.52
C LYS A 113 -31.11 -24.58 -43.89
N ASP A 114 -30.08 -25.38 -44.14
CA ASP A 114 -29.85 -26.01 -45.45
C ASP A 114 -30.61 -27.33 -45.63
N SER A 115 -31.38 -27.76 -44.62
CA SER A 115 -32.06 -29.06 -44.64
C SER A 115 -33.53 -28.95 -45.04
N ASN A 116 -34.04 -29.99 -45.70
CA ASN A 116 -35.48 -30.15 -45.97
C ASN A 116 -36.26 -30.72 -44.77
N ASP A 117 -35.61 -30.96 -43.62
CA ASP A 117 -36.22 -31.55 -42.42
C ASP A 117 -37.49 -30.81 -41.97
N ALA A 118 -37.53 -29.48 -42.10
CA ALA A 118 -38.72 -28.69 -41.80
C ALA A 118 -39.96 -29.15 -42.57
N LYS A 119 -39.79 -29.49 -43.86
CA LYS A 119 -40.89 -29.91 -44.74
C LYS A 119 -41.36 -31.30 -44.38
N GLU A 120 -40.44 -32.22 -44.10
CA GLU A 120 -40.78 -33.59 -43.71
C GLU A 120 -41.48 -33.64 -42.34
N ILE A 121 -41.00 -32.88 -41.35
CA ILE A 121 -41.64 -32.76 -40.03
C ILE A 121 -43.05 -32.16 -40.18
N ALA A 122 -43.21 -31.12 -41.00
CA ALA A 122 -44.52 -30.50 -41.25
C ALA A 122 -45.49 -31.45 -41.98
N ARG A 123 -44.98 -32.31 -42.89
CA ARG A 123 -45.76 -33.32 -43.60
C ARG A 123 -46.23 -34.41 -42.65
N MET A 124 -45.37 -34.91 -41.76
CA MET A 124 -45.74 -35.91 -40.73
C MET A 124 -46.86 -35.43 -39.80
N ARG A 125 -46.97 -34.12 -39.55
CA ARG A 125 -48.06 -33.54 -38.75
C ARG A 125 -49.40 -33.47 -39.50
N ARG A 126 -49.38 -33.46 -40.84
CA ARG A 126 -50.56 -33.23 -41.69
C ARG A 126 -51.04 -34.46 -42.46
N GLY A 127 -50.28 -35.56 -42.40
CA GLY A 127 -50.63 -36.86 -42.98
C GLY A 127 -51.63 -37.64 -42.13
#